data_AF-A0A819M297-F1
#
_entry.id   AF-A0A819M297-F1
#
_cell.length_a   1.000
_cell.length_b   1.000
_cell.length_c   1.000
_cell.angle_alpha   90.00
_cell.angle_beta   90.00
_cell.angle_gamma   90.00
#
_symmetry.space_group_name_H-M   'P 1'
#
loop_
_entity.id
_entity.type
_entity.pdbx_description
1 polymer ?
#
loop_
_entity_poly.entity_id
_entity_poly.type
_entity_poly.pdbx_seq_one_letter_code
_entity_poly.pdbx_strand_id
1 'polypeptide(L)' 'MNIEYPKLYIKTILDNYTEFFKLARCFLNNDQHFIAALSKACGNFINNNTVTKAIRGTKKSAELLTRYCDALL' A
#
# COMPACT_ATOMS: atom_id res chain seq x y z
N MET A 1 8.28 11.86 15.55
CA MET A 1 7.23 11.12 14.81
C MET A 1 7.43 9.63 15.07
N ASN A 2 6.58 9.05 15.92
CA ASN A 2 6.72 7.74 16.59
C ASN A 2 6.87 6.57 15.58
N ILE A 3 7.70 5.57 15.88
CA ILE A 3 8.00 4.40 15.00
C ILE A 3 6.74 3.55 14.73
N GLU A 4 5.76 3.64 15.63
CA GLU A 4 4.45 3.00 15.49
C GLU A 4 3.69 3.44 14.23
N TYR A 5 3.89 4.69 13.77
CA TYR A 5 3.16 5.24 12.64
C TYR A 5 3.61 4.64 11.28
N PRO A 6 4.91 4.55 10.95
CA PRO A 6 5.38 3.79 9.79
C PRO A 6 4.87 2.35 9.75
N LYS A 7 4.94 1.63 10.87
CA LYS A 7 4.50 0.24 10.97
C LYS A 7 3.01 0.09 10.69
N LEU A 8 2.16 0.88 11.36
CA LEU A 8 0.71 0.85 11.15
C LEU A 8 0.36 1.18 9.69
N TYR A 9 0.99 2.23 9.14
CA TYR A 9 0.75 2.68 7.77
C TYR A 9 1.10 1.60 6.74
N ILE A 10 2.31 1.04 6.80
CA ILE A 10 2.75 0.02 5.83
C ILE A 10 1.93 -1.27 5.99
N LYS A 11 1.66 -1.70 7.23
CA LYS A 11 0.84 -2.90 7.47
C LYS A 11 -0.58 -2.73 6.91
N THR A 12 -1.19 -1.57 7.11
CA THR A 12 -2.53 -1.27 6.56
C THR A 12 -2.56 -1.37 5.04
N ILE A 13 -1.52 -0.85 4.35
CA ILE A 13 -1.41 -0.95 2.90
C ILE A 13 -1.28 -2.41 2.44
N LEU A 14 -0.41 -3.18 3.11
CA LEU A 14 -0.16 -4.58 2.77
C LEU A 14 -1.40 -5.46 3.00
N ASP A 15 -2.10 -5.26 4.10
CA ASP A 15 -3.32 -6.00 4.44
C ASP A 15 -4.40 -5.74 3.38
N ASN A 16 -4.59 -4.48 2.97
CA ASN A 16 -5.56 -4.10 1.93
C ASN A 16 -5.22 -4.76 0.58
N TYR A 17 -3.95 -4.68 0.16
CA TYR A 17 -3.50 -5.32 -1.09
C TYR A 17 -3.74 -6.84 -1.06
N THR A 18 -3.43 -7.47 0.06
CA THR A 18 -3.55 -8.92 0.23
C THR A 18 -5.00 -9.38 0.13
N GLU A 19 -5.94 -8.66 0.73
CA GLU A 19 -7.37 -9.00 0.64
C GLU A 19 -7.91 -8.88 -0.78
N PHE A 20 -7.58 -7.81 -1.52
CA PHE A 20 -7.98 -7.69 -2.91
C PHE A 20 -7.33 -8.74 -3.82
N PHE A 21 -6.08 -9.09 -3.56
CA PHE A 21 -5.39 -10.12 -4.32
C PHE A 21 -5.99 -11.52 -4.06
N LYS A 22 -6.40 -11.82 -2.82
CA LYS A 22 -7.17 -13.03 -2.50
C LYS A 22 -8.50 -13.04 -3.26
N LEU A 23 -9.22 -11.92 -3.30
CA LEU A 23 -10.48 -11.81 -4.03
C LEU A 23 -10.29 -12.08 -5.52
N ALA A 24 -9.24 -11.51 -6.13
CA ALA A 24 -8.89 -11.78 -7.53
C ALA A 24 -8.60 -13.26 -7.79
N ARG A 25 -7.88 -13.93 -6.88
CA ARG A 25 -7.58 -15.36 -6.99
C ARG A 25 -8.82 -16.23 -6.85
N CYS A 26 -9.64 -15.96 -5.83
CA CYS A 26 -10.76 -16.83 -5.45
C CYS A 26 -11.98 -16.67 -6.36
N PHE A 27 -12.32 -15.44 -6.75
CA PHE A 27 -13.59 -15.15 -7.42
C PHE A 27 -13.44 -14.85 -8.92
N LEU A 28 -12.24 -14.50 -9.37
CA LEU A 28 -12.00 -14.07 -10.75
C LEU A 28 -11.05 -15.00 -11.51
N ASN A 29 -10.79 -16.21 -10.98
CA ASN A 29 -9.99 -17.25 -11.62
C ASN A 29 -8.64 -16.74 -12.17
N ASN A 30 -7.96 -15.87 -11.40
CA ASN A 30 -6.69 -15.28 -11.80
C ASN A 30 -6.75 -14.41 -13.08
N ASP A 31 -7.90 -13.76 -13.35
CA ASP A 31 -8.04 -12.85 -14.49
C ASP A 31 -6.92 -11.79 -14.50
N GLN A 32 -6.10 -11.83 -15.56
CA GLN A 32 -4.93 -10.97 -15.68
C GLN A 32 -5.29 -9.50 -15.85
N HIS A 33 -6.43 -9.18 -16.48
CA HIS A 33 -6.89 -7.81 -16.64
C HIS A 33 -7.30 -7.23 -15.29
N PHE A 34 -7.97 -8.02 -14.45
CA PHE A 34 -8.32 -7.60 -13.09
C PHE A 34 -7.08 -7.43 -12.21
N ILE A 35 -6.15 -8.38 -12.23
CA ILE A 35 -4.89 -8.28 -11.47
C ILE A 35 -4.09 -7.04 -11.90
N ALA A 36 -4.04 -6.74 -13.20
CA ALA A 36 -3.39 -5.55 -13.72
C ALA A 36 -4.09 -4.25 -13.27
N ALA A 37 -5.43 -4.21 -13.34
CA ALA A 37 -6.23 -3.08 -12.88
C ALA A 37 -6.07 -2.84 -11.37
N LEU A 38 -6.10 -3.91 -10.57
CA LEU A 38 -5.84 -3.87 -9.14
C LEU A 38 -4.43 -3.33 -8.84
N SER A 39 -3.41 -3.87 -9.52
CA SER A 39 -2.02 -3.42 -9.33
C SER A 39 -1.87 -1.94 -9.66
N LYS A 40 -2.50 -1.46 -10.73
CA LYS A 40 -2.52 -0.04 -11.11
C LYS A 40 -3.24 0.82 -10.07
N ALA A 41 -4.38 0.37 -9.55
CA ALA A 41 -5.13 1.08 -8.51
C ALA A 41 -4.33 1.17 -7.20
N CYS A 42 -3.67 0.09 -6.78
CA CYS A 42 -2.81 0.07 -5.60
C CYS A 42 -1.60 0.99 -5.76
N GLY A 43 -0.95 1.00 -6.93
CA GLY A 43 0.13 1.94 -7.24
C GLY A 43 -0.32 3.40 -7.12
N ASN A 44 -1.53 3.72 -7.59
CA ASN A 44 -2.11 5.06 -7.41
C ASN A 44 -2.41 5.37 -5.93
N PHE A 45 -3.02 4.44 -5.20
CA PHE A 45 -3.39 4.63 -3.79
C PHE A 45 -2.18 4.85 -2.89
N ILE A 46 -1.11 4.08 -3.07
CA ILE A 46 0.13 4.22 -2.28
C ILE A 46 0.70 5.63 -2.43
N ASN A 47 0.63 6.22 -3.62
CA ASN A 47 1.17 7.56 -3.89
C ASN A 47 0.15 8.68 -3.62
N ASN A 48 -1.15 8.36 -3.59
CA ASN A 48 -2.24 9.32 -3.49
C ASN A 48 -3.34 8.82 -2.53
N ASN A 49 -3.12 9.03 -1.23
CA ASN A 49 -4.08 8.74 -0.17
C ASN A 49 -4.15 9.91 0.82
N THR A 50 -5.00 9.77 1.84
CA THR A 50 -5.21 10.79 2.87
C THR A 50 -3.93 11.24 3.55
N VAL A 51 -2.95 10.34 3.76
CA VAL A 51 -1.66 10.67 4.39
C VAL A 51 -0.76 11.46 3.45
N THR A 52 -0.62 11.03 2.18
CA THR A 52 0.22 11.77 1.21
C THR A 52 -0.38 13.13 0.85
N LYS A 53 -1.72 13.24 0.83
CA LYS A 53 -2.45 14.50 0.62
C LYS A 53 -2.30 15.47 1.79
N ALA A 54 -2.38 14.98 3.03
CA ALA A 54 -2.28 15.83 4.23
C ALA A 54 -0.95 16.60 4.31
N ILE A 55 0.11 16.04 3.74
CA ILE A 55 1.48 16.59 3.80
C ILE A 55 1.88 17.26 2.47
N ARG A 56 0.95 17.38 1.50
CA ARG A 56 1.20 17.87 0.12
C ARG A 56 2.46 17.24 -0.51
N GLY A 57 2.69 15.95 -0.26
CA GLY A 57 3.94 15.29 -0.63
C GLY A 57 3.73 13.83 -0.99
N THR A 58 3.89 13.50 -2.28
CA THR A 58 3.86 12.12 -2.80
C THR A 58 5.00 11.25 -2.23
N LYS A 59 6.07 11.89 -1.72
CA LYS A 59 7.24 11.21 -1.14
C LYS A 59 6.99 10.60 0.25
N LYS A 60 5.86 10.91 0.91
CA LYS A 60 5.64 10.46 2.29
C LYS A 60 5.55 8.94 2.41
N SER A 61 4.92 8.28 1.44
CA SER A 61 4.84 6.81 1.42
C SER A 61 6.22 6.16 1.31
N ALA A 62 7.11 6.72 0.48
CA ALA A 62 8.49 6.25 0.35
C ALA A 62 9.27 6.44 1.65
N GLU A 63 9.14 7.59 2.31
CA GLU A 63 9.77 7.85 3.62
C GLU A 63 9.29 6.85 4.69
N LEU A 64 7.98 6.63 4.78
CA LEU A 64 7.41 5.69 5.76
C LEU A 64 7.82 4.24 5.46
N LEU A 65 7.96 3.87 4.19
CA LEU A 65 8.47 2.57 3.79
C LEU A 65 9.92 2.38 4.21
N THR A 66 10.79 3.37 3.94
CA THR A 66 12.20 3.34 4.36
C THR A 66 12.31 3.17 5.88
N ARG A 67 11.58 3.99 6.65
CA ARG A 67 11.59 3.91 8.12
C ARG A 67 11.05 2.59 8.67
N TYR A 68 10.11 1.97 7.96
CA TYR A 68 9.62 0.64 8.31
C TYR A 68 10.69 -0.44 8.05
N CYS A 69 11.37 -0.40 6.90
CA CYS A 69 12.47 -1.31 6.59
C CYS A 69 13.63 -1.16 7.60
N ASP A 70 14.01 0.06 7.95
CA ASP A 70 15.07 0.33 8.94
C ASP A 70 14.72 -0.24 10.32
N ALA A 71 13.44 -0.29 10.68
CA ALA A 71 12.98 -0.85 11.96
C ALA A 71 12.88 -2.39 11.98
N LEU A 72 13.02 -3.04 10.82
CA LEU A 72 13.03 -4.51 10.69
C LEU A 72 14.44 -5.11 10.66
N LEU A 73 15.47 -4.26 10.47
CA LEU A 73 16.89 -4.62 10.45
C LEU A 73 17.50 -4.44 11.85
#